data_AF-A0A5E4BXT8-F1
#
_entry.id   AF-A0A5E4BXT8-F1
#
_cell.length_a   1.000
_cell.length_b   1.000
_cell.length_c   1.000
_cell.angle_alpha   90.00
_cell.angle_beta   90.00
_cell.angle_gamma   90.00
#
_symmetry.space_group_name_H-M   'P 1'
#
loop_
_entity.id
_entity.type
_entity.pdbx_description
1 polymer ?
#
loop_
_entity_poly.entity_id
_entity_poly.type
_entity_poly.pdbx_seq_one_letter_code
_entity_poly.pdbx_strand_id
1 'polypeptide(L)'
;MFGRSRSWVGGGHGKSSRNIHSLDHLKYLYHVLTKNTTVTEQNRNLLVETIRSITEILIWGDQNDSSVFDFFLEKNMFVFFLNILRQKSGRYVCVQLLQTLNILFENISHETSLYYLLSNNYVNSIIVHKFDFSDEEIMAYYISFLKTLSLKLNNHTVHFFYNEHTNDFALYTEAIKFFNHPESMVRIAVRTITLNVYKVDNQAMLHYIRDKTAVPYFSNLVWFIGSHVIELDTCVQTDEEHRNRGKLSDLVAEHLDHLHYLNDILIINCEFLNDVLSDHLLNRLFLPLYVSSLESPDKGGERPKISLPVSLYLLSQVFLIIHHAPLVNSLAEVILNGELSEVYAKTEQDVQRNSAKPSIRCFIKPTESLERSLEMNKHKGKRRVQKRPNYKNVGEEEDEEKGAAEDAQEDAEKAKGTEGGSRGAKTSGENEGESPAAPLCAARPGCRWLGALCYSAP
;
A
#
# COMPACT_ATOMS: atom_id res chain seq x y z
N MET A 1 9.37 -49.39 34.00
CA MET A 1 9.60 -50.65 33.25
C MET A 1 10.52 -50.32 32.08
N PHE A 2 11.79 -50.71 32.21
CA PHE A 2 12.81 -50.51 31.20
C PHE A 2 12.76 -51.66 30.18
N GLY A 3 12.64 -51.34 28.90
CA GLY A 3 12.78 -52.30 27.80
C GLY A 3 13.92 -51.85 26.88
N ARG A 4 15.10 -52.47 27.02
CA ARG A 4 16.16 -52.44 26.02
C ARG A 4 15.78 -53.38 24.87
N SER A 5 15.99 -52.96 23.63
CA SER A 5 16.38 -53.86 22.56
C SER A 5 17.46 -53.22 21.70
N ARG A 6 18.47 -54.03 21.35
CA ARG A 6 19.70 -53.70 20.61
C ARG A 6 19.57 -54.19 19.17
N SER A 7 20.51 -53.71 18.34
CA SER A 7 20.87 -54.11 16.96
C SER A 7 20.18 -53.27 15.86
N TRP A 8 20.84 -52.84 14.79
CA TRP A 8 21.93 -53.47 14.02
C TRP A 8 22.88 -52.39 13.47
N VAL A 9 24.19 -52.54 13.71
CA VAL A 9 25.24 -51.82 12.98
C VAL A 9 25.38 -52.50 11.62
N GLY A 10 25.01 -51.80 10.56
CA GLY A 10 25.23 -52.19 9.17
C GLY A 10 25.81 -51.01 8.42
N GLY A 11 27.10 -51.12 8.07
CA GLY A 11 27.79 -50.12 7.26
C GLY A 11 27.17 -49.97 5.87
N GLY A 12 27.11 -48.74 5.39
CA GLY A 12 26.58 -48.43 4.08
C GLY A 12 26.83 -46.97 3.70
N HIS A 13 28.01 -46.74 3.09
CA HIS A 13 28.29 -45.68 2.11
C HIS A 13 27.87 -44.25 2.48
N GLY A 14 28.88 -43.45 2.83
CA GLY A 14 28.81 -42.00 2.84
C GLY A 14 28.34 -41.46 1.49
N LYS A 15 27.05 -41.13 1.40
CA LYS A 15 26.65 -39.95 0.64
C LYS A 15 26.99 -38.77 1.53
N SER A 16 28.11 -38.11 1.24
CA SER A 16 28.29 -36.73 1.64
C SER A 16 26.96 -36.03 1.35
N SER A 17 26.34 -35.48 2.39
CA SER A 17 25.30 -34.47 2.22
C SER A 17 25.89 -33.45 1.26
N ARG A 18 25.42 -33.43 0.00
CA ARG A 18 25.75 -32.34 -0.93
C ARG A 18 25.50 -31.08 -0.15
N ASN A 19 26.53 -30.28 0.06
CA ASN A 19 26.45 -29.14 0.95
C ASN A 19 25.40 -28.17 0.38
N ILE A 20 24.18 -28.24 0.91
CA ILE A 20 22.98 -27.61 0.33
C ILE A 20 23.21 -26.10 0.26
N HIS A 21 23.96 -25.57 1.23
CA HIS A 21 24.42 -24.19 1.29
C HIS A 21 25.89 -24.13 0.83
N SER A 22 26.11 -24.08 -0.48
CA SER A 22 27.45 -23.93 -1.06
C SER A 22 27.44 -23.10 -2.33
N LEU A 23 28.55 -22.41 -2.59
CA LEU A 23 28.76 -21.65 -3.82
C LEU A 23 28.64 -22.53 -5.07
N ASP A 24 29.10 -23.78 -5.02
CA ASP A 24 28.98 -24.70 -6.16
C ASP A 24 27.52 -25.11 -6.42
N HIS A 25 26.70 -25.24 -5.37
CA HIS A 25 25.26 -25.43 -5.56
C HIS A 25 24.61 -24.19 -6.18
N LEU A 26 24.99 -22.98 -5.74
CA LEU A 26 24.50 -21.74 -6.34
C LEU A 26 24.85 -21.62 -7.83
N LYS A 27 26.08 -21.99 -8.24
CA LYS A 27 26.48 -22.06 -9.66
C LYS A 27 25.61 -23.01 -10.47
N TYR A 28 25.26 -24.17 -9.90
CA TYR A 28 24.33 -25.10 -10.54
C TYR A 28 22.93 -24.48 -10.69
N LEU A 29 22.38 -23.85 -9.64
CA LEU A 29 21.07 -23.21 -9.68
C LEU A 29 21.03 -22.04 -10.68
N TYR A 30 22.13 -21.28 -10.80
CA TYR A 30 22.30 -20.28 -11.85
C TYR A 30 22.16 -20.90 -13.24
N HIS A 31 22.80 -22.04 -13.51
CA HIS A 31 22.64 -22.75 -14.77
C HIS A 31 21.20 -23.22 -15.01
N VAL A 32 20.48 -23.66 -13.97
CA VAL A 32 19.06 -24.01 -14.08
C VAL A 32 18.23 -22.80 -14.52
N LEU A 33 18.44 -21.62 -13.89
CA LEU A 33 17.74 -20.39 -14.26
C LEU A 33 18.05 -19.94 -15.69
N THR A 34 19.33 -19.98 -16.11
CA THR A 34 19.72 -19.59 -17.48
C THR A 34 19.11 -20.48 -18.56
N LYS A 35 18.87 -21.76 -18.27
CA LYS A 35 18.21 -22.68 -19.21
C LYS A 35 16.69 -22.55 -19.24
N ASN A 36 16.10 -21.98 -18.20
CA ASN A 36 14.65 -21.90 -18.00
C ASN A 36 14.21 -20.44 -17.82
N THR A 37 14.53 -19.58 -18.77
CA THR A 37 14.21 -18.14 -18.68
C THR A 37 12.71 -17.86 -18.79
N THR A 38 11.98 -18.69 -19.54
CA THR A 38 10.53 -18.59 -19.72
C THR A 38 9.78 -19.60 -18.86
N VAL A 39 8.77 -19.14 -18.12
CA VAL A 39 7.92 -19.98 -17.26
C VAL A 39 6.89 -20.70 -18.11
N THR A 40 6.83 -22.01 -17.94
CA THR A 40 5.85 -22.92 -18.55
C THR A 40 5.22 -23.78 -17.46
N GLU A 41 4.10 -24.44 -17.76
CA GLU A 41 3.46 -25.35 -16.81
C GLU A 41 4.36 -26.51 -16.38
N GLN A 42 5.30 -26.90 -17.25
CA GLN A 42 6.23 -28.01 -17.02
C GLN A 42 7.40 -27.62 -16.11
N ASN A 43 7.86 -26.37 -16.17
CA ASN A 43 9.05 -25.92 -15.41
C ASN A 43 8.73 -25.03 -14.20
N ARG A 44 7.48 -24.58 -14.01
CA ARG A 44 7.10 -23.66 -12.92
C ARG A 44 7.50 -24.15 -11.52
N ASN A 45 7.33 -25.44 -11.24
CA ASN A 45 7.70 -26.02 -9.93
C ASN A 45 9.22 -26.04 -9.74
N LEU A 46 9.96 -26.37 -10.80
CA LEU A 46 11.42 -26.34 -10.80
C LEU A 46 11.94 -24.91 -10.55
N LEU A 47 11.36 -23.91 -11.22
CA LEU A 47 11.77 -22.52 -11.07
C LEU A 47 11.50 -21.98 -9.67
N VAL A 48 10.29 -22.23 -9.14
CA VAL A 48 9.93 -21.85 -7.76
C VAL A 48 10.91 -22.46 -6.76
N GLU A 49 11.18 -23.76 -6.87
CA GLU A 49 12.09 -24.46 -5.97
C GLU A 49 13.54 -23.96 -6.11
N THR A 50 13.97 -23.67 -7.34
CA THR A 50 15.29 -23.10 -7.63
C THR A 50 15.46 -21.74 -6.95
N ILE A 51 14.46 -20.86 -7.05
CA ILE A 51 14.47 -19.53 -6.42
C ILE A 51 14.45 -19.63 -4.89
N ARG A 52 13.66 -20.56 -4.34
CA ARG A 52 13.62 -20.84 -2.91
C ARG A 52 15.00 -21.31 -2.41
N SER A 53 15.63 -22.27 -3.08
CA SER A 53 16.97 -22.75 -2.74
C SER A 53 18.04 -21.66 -2.86
N ILE A 54 17.99 -20.81 -3.91
CA ILE A 54 18.90 -19.66 -4.01
C ILE A 54 18.74 -18.75 -2.80
N THR A 55 17.52 -18.47 -2.38
CA THR A 55 17.23 -17.60 -1.23
C THR A 55 17.74 -18.19 0.08
N GLU A 56 17.58 -19.49 0.31
CA GLU A 56 18.17 -20.17 1.47
C GLU A 56 19.70 -20.08 1.46
N ILE A 57 20.34 -20.26 0.31
CA ILE A 57 21.79 -20.10 0.17
C ILE A 57 22.21 -18.65 0.43
N LEU A 58 21.45 -17.66 -0.03
CA LEU A 58 21.75 -16.23 0.22
C LEU A 58 21.65 -15.90 1.71
N ILE A 59 20.59 -16.34 2.40
CA ILE A 59 20.43 -16.10 3.84
C ILE A 59 21.58 -16.75 4.62
N TRP A 60 21.94 -17.99 4.27
CA TRP A 60 23.08 -18.66 4.89
C TRP A 60 24.41 -17.97 4.56
N GLY A 61 24.62 -17.61 3.30
CA GLY A 61 25.84 -16.96 2.81
C GLY A 61 26.06 -15.58 3.41
N ASP A 62 24.98 -14.84 3.69
CA ASP A 62 25.03 -13.54 4.37
C ASP A 62 25.85 -13.62 5.66
N GLN A 63 25.63 -14.68 6.45
CA GLN A 63 26.20 -14.85 7.78
C GLN A 63 27.49 -15.68 7.79
N ASN A 64 27.75 -16.48 6.75
CA ASN A 64 28.78 -17.53 6.80
C ASN A 64 29.81 -17.46 5.66
N ASP A 65 29.45 -16.94 4.48
CA ASP A 65 30.31 -16.98 3.30
C ASP A 65 29.96 -15.87 2.30
N SER A 66 30.75 -14.79 2.32
CA SER A 66 30.55 -13.63 1.44
C SER A 66 30.72 -13.95 -0.05
N SER A 67 31.45 -15.02 -0.40
CA SER A 67 31.68 -15.40 -1.81
C SER A 67 30.38 -15.79 -2.53
N VAL A 68 29.37 -16.21 -1.77
CA VAL A 68 28.01 -16.47 -2.26
C VAL A 68 27.40 -15.20 -2.84
N PHE A 69 27.48 -14.08 -2.11
CA PHE A 69 26.97 -12.79 -2.56
C PHE A 69 27.77 -12.25 -3.73
N ASP A 70 29.10 -12.35 -3.69
CA ASP A 70 29.97 -11.92 -4.79
C ASP A 70 29.56 -12.58 -6.11
N PHE A 71 29.36 -13.89 -6.10
CA PHE A 71 28.91 -14.63 -7.29
C PHE A 71 27.49 -14.25 -7.72
N PHE A 72 26.55 -14.13 -6.77
CA PHE A 72 25.17 -13.74 -7.05
C PHE A 72 25.09 -12.39 -7.77
N LEU A 73 25.92 -11.44 -7.34
CA LEU A 73 26.01 -10.10 -7.91
C LEU A 73 26.73 -10.11 -9.25
N GLU A 74 27.88 -10.78 -9.36
CA GLU A 74 28.64 -10.90 -10.61
C GLU A 74 27.76 -11.46 -11.75
N LYS A 75 26.88 -12.42 -11.43
CA LYS A 75 25.96 -13.04 -12.40
C LYS A 75 24.61 -12.33 -12.51
N ASN A 76 24.40 -11.21 -11.83
CA ASN A 76 23.15 -10.45 -11.79
C ASN A 76 21.93 -11.34 -11.51
N MET A 77 22.05 -12.32 -10.62
CA MET A 77 21.05 -13.38 -10.46
C MET A 77 19.68 -12.87 -9.99
N PHE A 78 19.63 -11.72 -9.32
CA PHE A 78 18.37 -11.09 -8.89
C PHE A 78 17.46 -10.72 -10.09
N VAL A 79 18.04 -10.45 -11.27
CA VAL A 79 17.24 -10.10 -12.46
C VAL A 79 16.31 -11.25 -12.89
N PHE A 80 16.69 -12.51 -12.63
CA PHE A 80 15.85 -13.66 -12.94
C PHE A 80 14.56 -13.65 -12.12
N PHE A 81 14.63 -13.23 -10.85
CA PHE A 81 13.46 -13.14 -9.97
C PHE A 81 12.45 -12.14 -10.55
N LEU A 82 12.95 -10.96 -10.96
CA LEU A 82 12.14 -9.93 -11.60
C LEU A 82 11.58 -10.39 -12.95
N ASN A 83 12.38 -11.06 -13.78
CA ASN A 83 11.96 -11.54 -15.10
C ASN A 83 10.90 -12.63 -15.00
N ILE A 84 11.01 -13.54 -14.02
CA ILE A 84 10.00 -14.56 -13.77
C ILE A 84 8.72 -13.90 -13.26
N LEU A 85 8.82 -12.94 -12.34
CA LEU A 85 7.67 -12.19 -11.81
C LEU A 85 6.91 -11.43 -12.91
N ARG A 86 7.62 -10.83 -13.87
CA ARG A 86 7.03 -10.07 -14.97
C ARG A 86 6.33 -10.93 -16.02
N GLN A 87 6.57 -12.23 -16.01
CA GLN A 87 5.87 -13.16 -16.90
C GLN A 87 4.46 -13.40 -16.37
N LYS A 88 3.52 -13.67 -17.28
CA LYS A 88 2.17 -14.12 -16.91
C LYS A 88 2.20 -15.59 -16.48
N SER A 89 2.99 -15.89 -15.46
CA SER A 89 3.30 -17.24 -14.96
C SER A 89 2.23 -17.85 -14.05
N GLY A 90 1.11 -17.14 -13.86
CA GLY A 90 0.00 -17.55 -13.00
C GLY A 90 0.22 -17.28 -11.52
N ARG A 91 -0.86 -17.39 -10.73
CA ARG A 91 -0.93 -17.12 -9.29
C ARG A 91 0.18 -17.80 -8.50
N TYR A 92 0.35 -19.12 -8.69
CA TYR A 92 1.29 -19.94 -7.90
C TYR A 92 2.72 -19.39 -7.91
N VAL A 93 3.26 -19.06 -9.10
CA VAL A 93 4.64 -18.58 -9.22
C VAL A 93 4.79 -17.19 -8.61
N CYS A 94 3.79 -16.32 -8.80
CA CYS A 94 3.78 -14.97 -8.24
C CYS A 94 3.78 -14.99 -6.70
N VAL A 95 2.89 -15.77 -6.10
CA VAL A 95 2.79 -15.94 -4.64
C VAL A 95 4.11 -16.45 -4.07
N GLN A 96 4.67 -17.50 -4.66
CA GLN A 96 5.92 -18.10 -4.18
C GLN A 96 7.11 -17.16 -4.31
N LEU A 97 7.17 -16.36 -5.37
CA LEU A 97 8.19 -15.32 -5.53
C LEU A 97 8.09 -14.24 -4.46
N LEU A 98 6.89 -13.69 -4.23
CA LEU A 98 6.67 -12.68 -3.19
C LEU A 98 7.01 -13.22 -1.81
N GLN A 99 6.58 -14.44 -1.49
CA GLN A 99 6.90 -15.10 -0.23
C GLN A 99 8.43 -15.28 -0.07
N THR A 100 9.09 -15.75 -1.13
CA THR A 100 10.55 -15.97 -1.12
C THR A 100 11.32 -14.66 -0.92
N LEU A 101 10.92 -13.59 -1.63
CA LEU A 101 11.51 -12.26 -1.46
C LEU A 101 11.27 -11.71 -0.06
N ASN A 102 10.09 -11.94 0.52
CA ASN A 102 9.78 -11.51 1.88
C ASN A 102 10.72 -12.19 2.89
N ILE A 103 10.87 -13.51 2.79
CA ILE A 103 11.79 -14.28 3.64
C ILE A 103 13.24 -13.80 3.48
N LEU A 104 13.68 -13.50 2.25
CA LEU A 104 15.01 -12.96 2.00
C LEU A 104 15.23 -11.66 2.78
N PHE A 105 14.38 -10.64 2.57
CA PHE A 105 14.60 -9.34 3.20
C PHE A 105 14.36 -9.36 4.71
N GLU A 106 13.49 -10.24 5.22
CA GLU A 106 13.33 -10.42 6.67
C GLU A 106 14.63 -10.92 7.33
N ASN A 107 15.32 -11.87 6.68
CA ASN A 107 16.43 -12.61 7.29
C ASN A 107 17.84 -12.11 6.94
N ILE A 108 18.01 -11.20 5.97
CA ILE A 108 19.31 -10.55 5.74
C ILE A 108 19.65 -9.63 6.92
N SER A 109 20.82 -9.88 7.51
CA SER A 109 21.33 -9.19 8.69
C SER A 109 22.47 -8.23 8.38
N HIS A 110 23.34 -8.55 7.41
CA HIS A 110 24.47 -7.67 7.11
C HIS A 110 24.07 -6.49 6.22
N GLU A 111 24.50 -5.31 6.63
CA GLU A 111 24.21 -4.04 5.95
C GLU A 111 24.74 -4.01 4.51
N THR A 112 25.95 -4.51 4.30
CA THR A 112 26.57 -4.62 2.97
C THR A 112 25.72 -5.43 2.00
N SER A 113 25.24 -6.60 2.44
CA SER A 113 24.37 -7.47 1.63
C SER A 113 23.02 -6.83 1.35
N LEU A 114 22.44 -6.17 2.34
CA LEU A 114 21.20 -5.40 2.17
C LEU A 114 21.40 -4.30 1.11
N TYR A 115 22.49 -3.53 1.20
CA TYR A 115 22.78 -2.46 0.26
C TYR A 115 22.93 -3.02 -1.16
N TYR A 116 23.61 -4.15 -1.33
CA TYR A 116 23.75 -4.77 -2.64
C TYR A 116 22.41 -5.21 -3.24
N LEU A 117 21.53 -5.81 -2.45
CA LEU A 117 20.20 -6.21 -2.91
C LEU A 117 19.34 -5.00 -3.32
N LEU A 118 19.49 -3.86 -2.63
CA LEU A 118 18.74 -2.64 -2.90
C LEU A 118 19.33 -1.79 -4.05
N SER A 119 20.64 -1.84 -4.28
CA SER A 119 21.37 -0.92 -5.17
C SER A 119 20.95 -0.95 -6.65
N ASN A 120 20.52 -2.11 -7.17
CA ASN A 120 20.20 -2.27 -8.59
C ASN A 120 18.77 -1.90 -8.97
N ASN A 121 18.00 -1.27 -8.06
CA ASN A 121 16.63 -0.80 -8.30
C ASN A 121 15.62 -1.93 -8.68
N TYR A 122 16.02 -3.19 -8.60
CA TYR A 122 15.13 -4.33 -8.85
C TYR A 122 14.01 -4.39 -7.82
N VAL A 123 14.30 -4.05 -6.56
CA VAL A 123 13.28 -4.00 -5.49
C VAL A 123 12.20 -2.97 -5.79
N ASN A 124 12.56 -1.74 -6.19
CA ASN A 124 11.56 -0.76 -6.63
C ASN A 124 10.79 -1.23 -7.86
N SER A 125 11.44 -1.94 -8.78
CA SER A 125 10.76 -2.55 -9.94
C SER A 125 9.73 -3.61 -9.55
N ILE A 126 9.95 -4.33 -8.45
CA ILE A 126 8.99 -5.28 -7.86
C ILE A 126 7.88 -4.51 -7.15
N ILE A 127 8.20 -3.47 -6.37
CA ILE A 127 7.20 -2.65 -5.66
C ILE A 127 6.17 -2.07 -6.64
N VAL A 128 6.62 -1.50 -7.76
CA VAL A 128 5.71 -0.86 -8.75
C VAL A 128 5.10 -1.84 -9.75
N HIS A 129 5.38 -3.14 -9.61
CA HIS A 129 4.81 -4.17 -10.49
C HIS A 129 3.28 -4.20 -10.36
N LYS A 130 2.61 -4.47 -11.48
CA LYS A 130 1.14 -4.49 -11.57
C LYS A 130 0.62 -5.88 -11.23
N PHE A 131 0.54 -6.16 -9.94
CA PHE A 131 -0.09 -7.38 -9.42
C PHE A 131 -1.60 -7.38 -9.62
N ASP A 132 -2.18 -8.57 -9.69
CA ASP A 132 -3.63 -8.77 -9.64
C ASP A 132 -4.10 -8.79 -8.18
N PHE A 133 -4.50 -7.62 -7.70
CA PHE A 133 -4.99 -7.44 -6.33
C PHE A 133 -6.43 -7.89 -6.12
N SER A 134 -7.10 -8.44 -7.14
CA SER A 134 -8.35 -9.18 -6.93
C SER A 134 -8.11 -10.50 -6.20
N ASP A 135 -6.87 -11.00 -6.19
CA ASP A 135 -6.44 -12.14 -5.40
C ASP A 135 -5.94 -11.70 -4.02
N GLU A 136 -6.73 -11.98 -2.98
CA GLU A 136 -6.43 -11.65 -1.57
C GLU A 136 -5.08 -12.22 -1.10
N GLU A 137 -4.68 -13.39 -1.61
CA GLU A 137 -3.40 -14.00 -1.23
C GLU A 137 -2.23 -13.19 -1.79
N ILE A 138 -2.31 -12.76 -3.06
CA ILE A 138 -1.29 -11.90 -3.68
C ILE A 138 -1.21 -10.56 -2.94
N MET A 139 -2.36 -9.97 -2.60
CA MET A 139 -2.41 -8.74 -1.79
C MET A 139 -1.71 -8.92 -0.44
N ALA A 140 -2.02 -10.00 0.29
CA ALA A 140 -1.44 -10.27 1.60
C ALA A 140 0.10 -10.41 1.53
N TYR A 141 0.62 -11.15 0.56
CA TYR A 141 2.07 -11.29 0.39
C TYR A 141 2.73 -9.99 -0.09
N TYR A 142 2.07 -9.22 -0.96
CA TYR A 142 2.58 -7.93 -1.42
C TYR A 142 2.67 -6.91 -0.27
N ILE A 143 1.60 -6.74 0.52
CA ILE A 143 1.62 -5.78 1.62
C ILE A 143 2.62 -6.20 2.71
N SER A 144 2.76 -7.51 2.95
CA SER A 144 3.76 -8.06 3.86
C SER A 144 5.19 -7.74 3.36
N PHE A 145 5.44 -7.90 2.06
CA PHE A 145 6.71 -7.51 1.45
C PHE A 145 7.01 -6.00 1.62
N LEU A 146 6.03 -5.12 1.36
CA LEU A 146 6.22 -3.68 1.60
C LEU A 146 6.51 -3.37 3.07
N LYS A 147 5.80 -4.03 3.99
CA LYS A 147 6.02 -3.89 5.43
C LYS A 147 7.44 -4.31 5.81
N THR A 148 7.92 -5.46 5.33
CA THR A 148 9.28 -5.95 5.58
C THR A 148 10.34 -4.97 5.08
N LEU A 149 10.16 -4.41 3.88
CA LEU A 149 11.06 -3.38 3.37
C LEU A 149 11.04 -2.10 4.22
N SER A 150 9.85 -1.68 4.70
CA SER A 150 9.74 -0.50 5.55
C SER A 150 10.49 -0.65 6.88
N LEU A 151 10.63 -1.87 7.40
CA LEU A 151 11.40 -2.15 8.61
C LEU A 151 12.92 -2.04 8.40
N LYS A 152 13.39 -2.04 7.15
CA LYS A 152 14.79 -1.83 6.78
C LYS A 152 15.10 -0.36 6.47
N LEU A 153 14.12 0.55 6.56
CA LEU A 153 14.34 1.98 6.33
C LEU A 153 15.11 2.62 7.49
N ASN A 154 16.13 3.39 7.12
CA ASN A 154 16.88 4.28 8.00
C ASN A 154 17.48 5.42 7.14
N ASN A 155 18.22 6.34 7.77
CA ASN A 155 18.79 7.50 7.09
C ASN A 155 19.76 7.12 5.94
N HIS A 156 20.33 5.91 5.95
CA HIS A 156 21.22 5.44 4.89
C HIS A 156 20.47 4.68 3.79
N THR A 157 19.52 3.81 4.15
CA THR A 157 18.80 2.96 3.18
C THR A 157 17.68 3.69 2.45
N VAL A 158 17.17 4.80 3.00
CA VAL A 158 16.07 5.58 2.40
C VAL A 158 16.37 6.01 0.96
N HIS A 159 17.64 6.28 0.64
CA HIS A 159 18.09 6.71 -0.69
C HIS A 159 17.94 5.62 -1.76
N PHE A 160 17.80 4.33 -1.37
CA PHE A 160 17.48 3.26 -2.31
C PHE A 160 16.00 3.26 -2.70
N PHE A 161 15.11 3.85 -1.90
CA PHE A 161 13.67 3.87 -2.16
C PHE A 161 13.16 5.23 -2.60
N TYR A 162 13.79 6.31 -2.13
CA TYR A 162 13.47 7.69 -2.49
C TYR A 162 14.56 8.29 -3.38
N ASN A 163 14.16 8.66 -4.59
CA ASN A 163 14.99 9.41 -5.53
C ASN A 163 14.59 10.89 -5.52
N GLU A 164 15.46 11.72 -4.97
CA GLU A 164 15.27 13.18 -4.84
C GLU A 164 15.18 13.87 -6.20
N HIS A 165 15.94 13.41 -7.20
CA HIS A 165 15.94 14.04 -8.53
C HIS A 165 14.64 13.81 -9.29
N THR A 166 14.05 12.62 -9.15
CA THR A 166 12.79 12.27 -9.84
C THR A 166 11.57 12.47 -8.96
N ASN A 167 11.74 12.81 -7.68
CA ASN A 167 10.66 12.84 -6.69
C ASN A 167 9.84 11.54 -6.70
N ASP A 168 10.55 10.41 -6.70
CA ASP A 168 9.92 9.08 -6.74
C ASP A 168 10.23 8.32 -5.46
N PHE A 169 9.18 7.89 -4.77
CA PHE A 169 9.28 7.10 -3.56
C PHE A 169 8.34 5.89 -3.67
N ALA A 170 8.79 4.86 -4.37
CA ALA A 170 7.94 3.72 -4.74
C ALA A 170 7.33 3.04 -3.51
N LEU A 171 8.14 2.73 -2.49
CA LEU A 171 7.71 2.04 -1.28
C LEU A 171 6.54 2.77 -0.58
N TYR A 172 6.69 4.07 -0.35
CA TYR A 172 5.67 4.86 0.32
C TYR A 172 4.43 5.09 -0.56
N THR A 173 4.63 5.52 -1.81
CA THR A 173 3.51 5.89 -2.70
C THR A 173 2.66 4.71 -3.14
N GLU A 174 3.22 3.50 -3.28
CA GLU A 174 2.43 2.30 -3.55
C GLU A 174 1.72 1.81 -2.29
N ALA A 175 2.35 1.88 -1.10
CA ALA A 175 1.72 1.43 0.15
C ALA A 175 0.47 2.25 0.53
N ILE A 176 0.54 3.58 0.45
CA ILE A 176 -0.56 4.45 0.92
C ILE A 176 -1.85 4.32 0.11
N LYS A 177 -1.82 3.71 -1.09
CA LYS A 177 -3.03 3.44 -1.88
C LYS A 177 -4.01 2.52 -1.15
N PHE A 178 -3.48 1.63 -0.29
CA PHE A 178 -4.24 0.63 0.45
C PHE A 178 -4.69 1.11 1.84
N PHE A 179 -4.60 2.41 2.15
CA PHE A 179 -4.96 2.94 3.46
C PHE A 179 -6.43 2.66 3.87
N ASN A 180 -7.31 2.56 2.86
CA ASN A 180 -8.73 2.24 3.00
C ASN A 180 -9.05 0.89 2.33
N HIS A 181 -8.22 -0.12 2.60
CA HIS A 181 -8.50 -1.50 2.18
C HIS A 181 -9.59 -2.11 3.09
N PRO A 182 -10.51 -2.98 2.59
CA PRO A 182 -11.55 -3.61 3.41
C PRO A 182 -10.99 -4.49 4.55
N GLU A 183 -9.89 -5.19 4.30
CA GLU A 183 -9.21 -5.98 5.34
C GLU A 183 -8.43 -5.11 6.32
N SER A 184 -8.74 -5.25 7.62
CA SER A 184 -8.07 -4.50 8.69
C SER A 184 -6.56 -4.77 8.74
N MET A 185 -6.13 -6.01 8.51
CA MET A 185 -4.70 -6.37 8.52
C MET A 185 -3.89 -5.59 7.47
N VAL A 186 -4.47 -5.34 6.29
CA VAL A 186 -3.85 -4.51 5.25
C VAL A 186 -3.75 -3.07 5.72
N ARG A 187 -4.81 -2.50 6.31
CA ARG A 187 -4.78 -1.14 6.88
C ARG A 187 -3.71 -1.00 7.98
N ILE A 188 -3.60 -1.98 8.88
CA ILE A 188 -2.58 -2.03 9.94
C ILE A 188 -1.17 -2.05 9.36
N ALA A 189 -0.94 -2.84 8.30
CA ALA A 189 0.35 -2.88 7.62
C ALA A 189 0.68 -1.52 6.96
N VAL A 190 -0.27 -0.86 6.30
CA VAL A 190 -0.08 0.48 5.71
C VAL A 190 0.24 1.52 6.79
N ARG A 191 -0.47 1.50 7.93
CA ARG A 191 -0.16 2.36 9.09
C ARG A 191 1.25 2.11 9.61
N THR A 192 1.68 0.86 9.71
CA THR A 192 3.05 0.52 10.10
C THR A 192 4.08 1.08 9.11
N ILE A 193 3.86 0.90 7.81
CA ILE A 193 4.75 1.38 6.75
C ILE A 193 4.88 2.91 6.80
N THR A 194 3.75 3.61 6.89
CA THR A 194 3.73 5.09 6.96
C THR A 194 4.43 5.62 8.20
N LEU A 195 4.21 5.03 9.38
CA LEU A 195 4.93 5.40 10.61
C LEU A 195 6.43 5.16 10.49
N ASN A 196 6.86 4.03 9.90
CA ASN A 196 8.28 3.75 9.68
C ASN A 196 8.91 4.78 8.74
N VAL A 197 8.20 5.18 7.68
CA VAL A 197 8.65 6.22 6.75
C VAL A 197 8.77 7.57 7.46
N TYR A 198 7.76 7.99 8.22
CA TYR A 198 7.76 9.30 8.90
C TYR A 198 8.83 9.40 10.00
N LYS A 199 9.27 8.27 10.57
CA LYS A 199 10.35 8.22 11.56
C LYS A 199 11.75 8.41 10.97
N VAL A 200 11.93 8.29 9.65
CA VAL A 200 13.24 8.49 9.00
C VAL A 200 13.53 9.99 8.91
N ASP A 201 14.63 10.42 9.54
CA ASP A 201 15.08 11.81 9.51
C ASP A 201 15.84 12.11 8.20
N ASN A 202 15.06 12.21 7.12
CA ASN A 202 15.54 12.64 5.81
C ASN A 202 14.70 13.81 5.31
N GLN A 203 15.25 15.02 5.38
CA GLN A 203 14.53 16.26 5.09
C GLN A 203 14.03 16.35 3.64
N ALA A 204 14.81 15.87 2.67
CA ALA A 204 14.40 15.86 1.27
C ALA A 204 13.17 14.97 1.02
N MET A 205 13.17 13.77 1.60
CA MET A 205 12.04 12.83 1.55
C MET A 205 10.82 13.39 2.28
N LEU A 206 11.02 13.96 3.46
CA LEU A 206 9.97 14.56 4.28
C LEU A 206 9.29 15.75 3.57
N HIS A 207 10.08 16.62 2.93
CA HIS A 207 9.54 17.70 2.09
C HIS A 207 8.77 17.16 0.87
N TYR A 208 9.25 16.09 0.24
CA TYR A 208 8.49 15.42 -0.82
C TYR A 208 7.13 14.94 -0.31
N ILE A 209 7.09 14.29 0.85
CA ILE A 209 5.84 13.81 1.47
C ILE A 209 4.90 14.99 1.71
N ARG A 210 5.38 16.07 2.34
CA ARG A 210 4.59 17.29 2.57
C ARG A 210 3.95 17.81 1.27
N ASP A 211 4.79 18.00 0.25
CA ASP A 211 4.41 18.76 -0.94
C ASP A 211 3.62 17.94 -1.95
N LYS A 212 3.76 16.61 -1.93
CA LYS A 212 3.19 15.72 -2.95
C LYS A 212 2.13 14.76 -2.44
N THR A 213 2.13 14.38 -1.17
CA THR A 213 1.30 13.26 -0.70
C THR A 213 0.51 13.55 0.57
N ALA A 214 1.03 14.34 1.51
CA ALA A 214 0.42 14.54 2.83
C ALA A 214 -1.01 15.10 2.73
N VAL A 215 -1.21 16.16 1.93
CA VAL A 215 -2.52 16.78 1.75
C VAL A 215 -3.56 15.81 1.18
N PRO A 216 -3.36 15.17 0.00
CA PRO A 216 -4.35 14.22 -0.52
C PRO A 216 -4.52 12.99 0.37
N TYR A 217 -3.44 12.50 1.01
CA TYR A 217 -3.50 11.36 1.93
C TYR A 217 -4.36 11.67 3.16
N PHE A 218 -4.03 12.73 3.91
CA PHE A 218 -4.77 13.10 5.11
C PHE A 218 -6.19 13.54 4.81
N SER A 219 -6.43 14.23 3.69
CA SER A 219 -7.81 14.54 3.27
C SER A 219 -8.66 13.29 3.04
N ASN A 220 -8.10 12.24 2.44
CA ASN A 220 -8.82 10.99 2.21
C ASN A 220 -8.96 10.16 3.51
N LEU A 221 -7.91 10.14 4.35
CA LEU A 221 -7.92 9.47 5.64
C LEU A 221 -8.98 10.07 6.58
N VAL A 222 -9.01 11.39 6.71
CA VAL A 222 -9.97 12.09 7.59
C VAL A 222 -11.41 11.91 7.11
N TRP A 223 -11.63 11.94 5.78
CA TRP A 223 -12.94 11.62 5.21
C TRP A 223 -13.38 10.18 5.52
N PHE A 224 -12.46 9.22 5.38
CA PHE A 224 -12.71 7.82 5.69
C PHE A 224 -13.09 7.62 7.17
N ILE A 225 -12.34 8.23 8.09
CA ILE A 225 -12.65 8.20 9.53
C ILE A 225 -14.04 8.81 9.81
N GLY A 226 -14.36 9.96 9.23
CA GLY A 226 -15.68 10.57 9.41
C GLY A 226 -16.81 9.75 8.81
N SER A 227 -16.58 9.05 7.71
CA SER A 227 -17.57 8.13 7.12
C SER A 227 -17.88 6.96 8.06
N HIS A 228 -16.85 6.40 8.70
CA HIS A 228 -17.02 5.36 9.74
C HIS A 228 -17.74 5.88 10.98
N VAL A 229 -17.50 7.14 11.38
CA VAL A 229 -18.23 7.77 12.47
C VAL A 229 -19.73 7.91 12.17
N ILE A 230 -20.09 8.23 10.93
CA ILE A 230 -21.51 8.28 10.51
C ILE A 230 -22.14 6.88 10.53
N GLU A 231 -21.40 5.83 10.14
CA GLU A 231 -21.89 4.45 10.28
C GLU A 231 -22.07 4.05 11.75
N LEU A 232 -21.12 4.41 12.61
CA LEU A 232 -21.21 4.22 14.05
C LEU A 232 -22.46 4.89 14.62
N ASP A 233 -22.71 6.15 14.26
CA ASP A 233 -23.90 6.87 14.68
C ASP A 233 -25.20 6.22 14.19
N THR A 234 -25.24 5.81 12.92
CA THR A 234 -26.37 5.08 12.34
C THR A 234 -26.64 3.78 13.11
N CYS A 235 -25.58 3.06 13.49
CA CYS A 235 -25.66 1.83 14.28
C CYS A 235 -26.30 2.08 15.65
N VAL A 236 -25.96 3.21 16.31
CA VAL A 236 -26.55 3.62 17.59
C VAL A 236 -28.00 4.05 17.44
N GLN A 237 -28.32 4.84 16.41
CA GLN A 237 -29.68 5.37 16.22
C GLN A 237 -30.70 4.29 15.81
N THR A 238 -30.25 3.24 15.13
CA THR A 238 -31.12 2.14 14.65
C THR A 238 -31.11 0.92 15.57
N ASP A 239 -30.42 0.97 16.71
CA ASP A 239 -30.35 -0.14 17.66
C ASP A 239 -31.68 -0.27 18.44
N GLU A 240 -32.50 -1.22 18.03
CA GLU A 240 -33.64 -1.71 18.81
C GLU A 240 -33.19 -2.92 19.65
N GLU A 241 -33.43 -2.88 20.96
CA GLU A 241 -33.16 -3.99 21.90
C GLU A 241 -31.70 -4.50 21.95
N HIS A 242 -30.70 -3.64 21.72
CA HIS A 242 -29.27 -4.02 21.80
C HIS A 242 -28.81 -5.10 20.82
N ARG A 243 -29.56 -5.29 19.73
CA ARG A 243 -29.23 -6.28 18.69
C ARG A 243 -27.93 -5.95 17.97
N ASN A 244 -27.56 -4.66 17.90
CA ASN A 244 -26.37 -4.20 17.20
C ASN A 244 -25.10 -4.14 18.07
N ARG A 245 -25.16 -4.61 19.33
CA ARG A 245 -24.05 -4.45 20.29
C ARG A 245 -22.70 -4.96 19.79
N GLY A 246 -22.66 -6.10 19.10
CA GLY A 246 -21.43 -6.64 18.51
C GLY A 246 -20.85 -5.71 17.44
N LYS A 247 -21.66 -5.35 16.44
CA LYS A 247 -21.28 -4.42 15.37
C LYS A 247 -20.83 -3.07 15.91
N LEU A 248 -21.54 -2.53 16.91
CA LEU A 248 -21.17 -1.27 17.55
C LEU A 248 -19.80 -1.37 18.24
N SER A 249 -19.52 -2.48 18.93
CA SER A 249 -18.21 -2.72 19.56
C SER A 249 -17.08 -2.73 18.52
N ASP A 250 -17.30 -3.36 17.36
CA ASP A 250 -16.31 -3.41 16.29
C ASP A 250 -16.07 -2.02 15.67
N LEU A 251 -17.13 -1.25 15.42
CA LEU A 251 -17.05 0.13 14.90
C LEU A 251 -16.32 1.07 15.87
N VAL A 252 -16.59 0.93 17.18
CA VAL A 252 -15.90 1.69 18.22
C VAL A 252 -14.42 1.32 18.26
N ALA A 253 -14.09 0.02 18.29
CA ALA A 253 -12.70 -0.44 18.30
C ALA A 253 -11.93 0.08 17.08
N GLU A 254 -12.54 0.02 15.90
CA GLU A 254 -11.94 0.57 14.68
C GLU A 254 -11.75 2.09 14.76
N HIS A 255 -12.70 2.84 15.33
CA HIS A 255 -12.54 4.28 15.53
C HIS A 255 -11.37 4.60 16.47
N LEU A 256 -11.23 3.86 17.57
CA LEU A 256 -10.12 4.03 18.52
C LEU A 256 -8.77 3.72 17.85
N ASP A 257 -8.71 2.67 17.03
CA ASP A 257 -7.51 2.35 16.23
C ASP A 257 -7.12 3.51 15.29
N HIS A 258 -8.10 4.19 14.68
CA HIS A 258 -7.84 5.38 13.87
C HIS A 258 -7.26 6.53 14.71
N LEU A 259 -7.82 6.81 15.89
CA LEU A 259 -7.32 7.87 16.78
C LEU A 259 -5.91 7.57 17.30
N HIS A 260 -5.62 6.33 17.68
CA HIS A 260 -4.27 5.93 18.09
C HIS A 260 -3.25 6.08 16.95
N TYR A 261 -3.61 5.69 15.73
CA TYR A 261 -2.75 5.91 14.56
C TYR A 261 -2.48 7.41 14.30
N LEU A 262 -3.52 8.25 14.40
CA LEU A 262 -3.36 9.71 14.26
C LEU A 262 -2.44 10.28 15.35
N ASN A 263 -2.61 9.83 16.59
CA ASN A 263 -1.76 10.21 17.71
C ASN A 263 -0.30 9.78 17.48
N ASP A 264 -0.08 8.55 16.98
CA ASP A 264 1.26 8.05 16.68
C ASP A 264 1.96 8.91 15.62
N ILE A 265 1.25 9.38 14.59
CA ILE A 265 1.80 10.34 13.62
C ILE A 265 2.21 11.63 14.33
N LEU A 266 1.34 12.17 15.18
CA LEU A 266 1.59 13.44 15.87
C LEU A 266 2.77 13.35 16.86
N ILE A 267 2.95 12.20 17.51
CA ILE A 267 4.04 11.91 18.46
C ILE A 267 5.40 11.81 17.76
N ILE A 268 5.46 11.42 16.48
CA ILE A 268 6.73 11.45 15.71
C ILE A 268 7.34 12.86 15.71
N ASN A 269 6.52 13.90 15.95
CA ASN A 269 6.95 15.28 16.14
C ASN A 269 7.62 15.87 14.89
N CYS A 270 7.08 15.50 13.72
CA CYS A 270 7.42 16.09 12.45
C CYS A 270 6.53 17.32 12.23
N GLU A 271 7.05 18.53 12.50
CA GLU A 271 6.30 19.79 12.57
C GLU A 271 5.35 19.99 11.38
N PHE A 272 5.85 19.89 10.15
CA PHE A 272 5.01 20.10 8.97
C PHE A 272 3.95 19.01 8.76
N LEU A 273 4.20 17.76 9.17
CA LEU A 273 3.17 16.71 9.10
C LEU A 273 2.08 16.99 10.13
N ASN A 274 2.48 17.42 11.32
CA ASN A 274 1.57 17.78 12.39
C ASN A 274 0.70 18.97 11.99
N ASP A 275 1.25 19.98 11.32
CA ASP A 275 0.50 21.12 10.80
C ASP A 275 -0.57 20.68 9.79
N VAL A 276 -0.17 19.92 8.76
CA VAL A 276 -1.10 19.47 7.71
C VAL A 276 -2.16 18.54 8.30
N LEU A 277 -1.78 17.62 9.20
CA LEU A 277 -2.73 16.69 9.81
C LEU A 277 -3.70 17.42 10.74
N SER A 278 -3.20 18.32 11.58
CA SER A 278 -4.03 19.10 12.52
C SER A 278 -5.02 19.99 11.79
N ASP A 279 -4.62 20.63 10.68
CA ASP A 279 -5.53 21.40 9.83
C ASP A 279 -6.66 20.52 9.29
N HIS A 280 -6.34 19.34 8.76
CA HIS A 280 -7.37 18.43 8.23
C HIS A 280 -8.29 17.90 9.34
N LEU A 281 -7.75 17.52 10.50
CA LEU A 281 -8.55 17.04 11.63
C LEU A 281 -9.49 18.12 12.15
N LEU A 282 -8.98 19.33 12.44
CA LEU A 282 -9.81 20.44 12.94
C LEU A 282 -10.85 20.87 11.90
N ASN A 283 -10.39 21.26 10.72
CA ASN A 283 -11.23 21.97 9.76
C ASN A 283 -12.11 21.05 8.91
N ARG A 284 -11.83 19.74 8.87
CA ARG A 284 -12.59 18.79 8.07
C ARG A 284 -13.30 17.71 8.87
N LEU A 285 -12.97 17.44 10.13
CA LEU A 285 -13.62 16.39 10.93
C LEU A 285 -14.14 16.88 12.28
N PHE A 286 -13.25 17.31 13.18
CA PHE A 286 -13.62 17.62 14.56
C PHE A 286 -14.61 18.78 14.64
N LEU A 287 -14.30 19.93 14.02
CA LEU A 287 -15.23 21.06 14.06
C LEU A 287 -16.51 20.81 13.23
N PRO A 288 -16.43 20.44 11.95
CA PRO A 288 -17.62 20.39 11.10
C PRO A 288 -18.52 19.17 11.33
N LEU A 289 -18.04 18.10 11.97
CA LEU A 289 -18.85 16.90 12.26
C LEU A 289 -19.06 16.69 13.76
N TYR A 290 -18.01 16.75 14.59
CA TYR A 290 -18.18 16.44 16.01
C TYR A 290 -18.77 17.64 16.76
N VAL A 291 -18.09 18.78 16.73
CA VAL A 291 -18.51 19.98 17.47
C VAL A 291 -19.81 20.56 16.94
N SER A 292 -20.00 20.65 15.61
CA SER A 292 -21.27 21.13 15.01
C SER A 292 -22.50 20.29 15.40
N SER A 293 -22.30 19.02 15.78
CA SER A 293 -23.37 18.11 16.23
C SER A 293 -23.75 18.33 17.70
N LEU A 294 -23.00 19.15 18.45
CA LEU A 294 -23.40 19.60 19.79
C LEU A 294 -24.45 20.73 19.73
N GLU A 295 -24.54 21.45 18.60
CA GLU A 295 -25.48 22.55 18.42
C GLU A 295 -26.90 22.03 18.14
N SER A 296 -27.90 22.72 18.69
CA SER A 296 -29.32 22.38 18.55
C SER A 296 -29.75 22.15 17.08
N PRO A 297 -30.63 21.17 16.80
CA PRO A 297 -30.98 20.73 15.44
C PRO A 297 -31.62 21.81 14.55
N ASP A 298 -32.13 22.90 15.13
CA ASP A 298 -33.04 23.84 14.47
C ASP A 298 -32.38 24.91 13.59
N LYS A 299 -31.04 24.96 13.49
CA LYS A 299 -30.31 26.06 12.81
C LYS A 299 -29.38 25.67 11.66
N GLY A 300 -29.33 24.39 11.25
CA GLY A 300 -28.36 23.92 10.25
C GLY A 300 -29.03 23.28 9.03
N GLY A 301 -28.66 23.71 7.82
CA GLY A 301 -29.08 23.09 6.56
C GLY A 301 -28.57 21.64 6.36
N GLU A 302 -28.59 21.14 5.12
CA GLU A 302 -28.28 19.75 4.66
C GLU A 302 -26.84 19.24 4.94
N ARG A 303 -26.25 19.53 6.10
CA ARG A 303 -24.91 19.06 6.46
C ARG A 303 -25.00 17.79 7.30
N PRO A 304 -24.08 16.83 7.09
CA PRO A 304 -24.04 15.61 7.89
C PRO A 304 -23.82 15.96 9.36
N LYS A 305 -24.67 15.41 10.22
CA LYS A 305 -24.60 15.50 11.68
C LYS A 305 -24.69 14.10 12.26
N ILE A 306 -24.10 13.93 13.43
CA ILE A 306 -24.21 12.73 14.26
C ILE A 306 -25.03 13.04 15.51
N SER A 307 -25.52 12.01 16.21
CA SER A 307 -26.25 12.19 17.46
C SER A 307 -25.39 12.81 18.56
N LEU A 308 -26.03 13.57 19.45
CA LEU A 308 -25.36 14.22 20.58
C LEU A 308 -24.55 13.25 21.45
N PRO A 309 -25.06 12.05 21.85
CA PRO A 309 -24.28 11.10 22.63
C PRO A 309 -23.02 10.62 21.92
N VAL A 310 -23.11 10.34 20.62
CA VAL A 310 -21.96 9.89 19.81
C VAL A 310 -20.94 11.01 19.66
N SER A 311 -21.37 12.25 19.39
CA SER A 311 -20.46 13.40 19.34
C SER A 311 -19.69 13.59 20.65
N LEU A 312 -20.39 13.59 21.80
CA LEU A 312 -19.76 13.72 23.12
C LEU A 312 -18.78 12.58 23.40
N TYR A 313 -19.14 11.34 23.06
CA TYR A 313 -18.26 10.20 23.18
C TYR A 313 -16.99 10.39 22.34
N LEU A 314 -17.11 10.72 21.06
CA LEU A 314 -15.96 10.89 20.16
C LEU A 314 -15.04 12.04 20.60
N LEU A 315 -15.60 13.18 20.99
CA LEU A 315 -14.82 14.28 21.55
C LEU A 315 -14.08 13.87 22.82
N SER A 316 -14.72 13.10 23.71
CA SER A 316 -14.04 12.58 24.90
C SER A 316 -12.85 11.69 24.51
N GLN A 317 -12.99 10.84 23.49
CA GLN A 317 -11.88 10.00 23.01
C GLN A 317 -10.75 10.84 22.40
N VAL A 318 -11.06 11.89 21.65
CA VAL A 318 -10.05 12.82 21.12
C VAL A 318 -9.23 13.44 22.25
N PHE A 319 -9.87 13.96 23.30
CA PHE A 319 -9.17 14.55 24.45
C PHE A 319 -8.39 13.53 25.29
N LEU A 320 -8.79 12.27 25.30
CA LEU A 320 -8.11 11.19 26.04
C LEU A 320 -6.92 10.61 25.30
N ILE A 321 -6.98 10.52 23.97
CA ILE A 321 -6.01 9.78 23.15
C ILE A 321 -5.00 10.70 22.47
N ILE A 322 -5.43 11.87 21.97
CA ILE A 322 -4.55 12.77 21.22
C ILE A 322 -3.74 13.61 22.22
N HIS A 323 -2.42 13.46 22.21
CA HIS A 323 -1.52 14.17 23.12
C HIS A 323 -0.89 15.44 22.50
N HIS A 324 -1.20 15.74 21.24
CA HIS A 324 -0.63 16.91 20.56
C HIS A 324 -1.30 18.21 21.03
N ALA A 325 -0.63 18.91 21.96
CA ALA A 325 -1.17 20.08 22.63
C ALA A 325 -1.72 21.18 21.69
N PRO A 326 -1.05 21.59 20.58
CA PRO A 326 -1.60 22.60 19.68
C PRO A 326 -2.99 22.26 19.13
N LEU A 327 -3.19 21.00 18.74
CA LEU A 327 -4.45 20.49 18.20
C LEU A 327 -5.55 20.45 19.27
N VAL A 328 -5.22 19.90 20.44
CA VAL A 328 -6.16 19.75 21.56
C VAL A 328 -6.57 21.10 22.13
N ASN A 329 -5.63 22.02 22.31
CA ASN A 329 -5.90 23.37 22.81
C ASN A 329 -6.79 24.15 21.84
N SER A 330 -6.49 24.08 20.53
CA SER A 330 -7.33 24.71 19.50
C SER A 330 -8.76 24.17 19.52
N LEU A 331 -8.94 22.86 19.69
CA LEU A 331 -10.25 22.25 19.79
C LEU A 331 -10.99 22.68 21.07
N ALA A 332 -10.31 22.68 22.21
CA ALA A 332 -10.87 23.12 23.49
C ALA A 332 -11.29 24.59 23.46
N GLU A 333 -10.47 25.45 22.87
CA GLU A 333 -10.75 26.88 22.71
C GLU A 333 -12.04 27.11 21.93
N VAL A 334 -12.22 26.43 20.79
CA VAL A 334 -13.45 26.54 19.99
C VAL A 334 -14.68 26.04 20.74
N ILE A 335 -14.56 24.92 21.49
CA ILE A 335 -15.68 24.35 22.26
C ILE A 335 -16.09 25.27 23.42
N LEU A 336 -15.13 25.86 24.15
CA LEU A 336 -15.39 26.66 25.34
C LEU A 336 -15.80 28.10 25.01
N ASN A 337 -15.18 28.71 23.99
CA ASN A 337 -15.40 30.12 23.66
C ASN A 337 -16.50 30.33 22.61
N GLY A 338 -16.99 29.26 21.96
CA GLY A 338 -18.14 29.34 21.07
C GLY A 338 -17.87 30.06 19.73
N GLU A 339 -16.61 30.16 19.29
CA GLU A 339 -16.22 30.75 17.98
C GLU A 339 -16.61 29.88 16.77
N LEU A 340 -17.70 29.12 16.88
CA LEU A 340 -18.29 28.37 15.78
C LEU A 340 -19.06 29.30 14.81
N SER A 341 -19.56 30.44 15.31
CA SER A 341 -20.58 31.24 14.60
C SER A 341 -20.04 32.20 13.51
N GLU A 342 -18.83 32.77 13.64
CA GLU A 342 -18.34 33.78 12.67
C GLU A 342 -17.87 33.21 11.33
N VAL A 343 -17.78 31.88 11.19
CA VAL A 343 -17.17 31.23 10.01
C VAL A 343 -18.20 30.71 9.01
N TYR A 344 -19.47 30.61 9.40
CA TYR A 344 -20.54 30.17 8.51
C TYR A 344 -21.11 31.25 7.59
N ALA A 345 -20.85 32.54 7.87
CA ALA A 345 -21.53 33.65 7.20
C ALA A 345 -20.88 34.16 5.89
N LYS A 346 -19.62 33.82 5.57
CA LYS A 346 -18.90 34.44 4.44
C LYS A 346 -19.01 33.74 3.08
N THR A 347 -19.98 32.84 2.89
CA THR A 347 -20.08 32.08 1.62
C THR A 347 -20.90 32.77 0.53
N GLU A 348 -21.56 33.91 0.79
CA GLU A 348 -22.43 34.53 -0.24
C GLU A 348 -22.03 35.92 -0.73
N GLN A 349 -21.06 36.61 -0.12
CA GLN A 349 -20.60 37.91 -0.62
C GLN A 349 -19.10 38.08 -0.39
N ASP A 350 -18.29 37.71 -1.40
CA ASP A 350 -17.22 38.58 -1.93
C ASP A 350 -16.30 37.79 -2.87
N VAL A 351 -16.62 37.89 -4.16
CA VAL A 351 -15.65 37.67 -5.23
C VAL A 351 -14.82 38.96 -5.36
N GLN A 352 -13.66 39.02 -4.69
CA GLN A 352 -12.41 39.66 -5.12
C GLN A 352 -11.50 40.06 -3.95
N ARG A 353 -10.42 39.29 -3.72
CA ARG A 353 -9.01 39.78 -3.73
C ARG A 353 -8.04 38.70 -3.22
N ASN A 354 -6.86 38.69 -3.83
CA ASN A 354 -5.77 37.75 -3.60
C ASN A 354 -5.16 37.86 -2.19
N SER A 355 -5.30 36.81 -1.36
CA SER A 355 -4.28 36.20 -0.50
C SER A 355 -4.94 35.06 0.28
N ALA A 356 -4.36 33.85 0.30
CA ALA A 356 -4.77 32.67 1.08
C ALA A 356 -6.30 32.43 1.16
N LYS A 357 -6.86 31.57 0.30
CA LYS A 357 -8.27 31.16 0.39
C LYS A 357 -8.56 30.67 1.82
N PRO A 358 -9.58 31.19 2.52
CA PRO A 358 -9.96 30.66 3.82
C PRO A 358 -10.32 29.18 3.65
N SER A 359 -9.72 28.30 4.46
CA SER A 359 -10.06 26.88 4.49
C SER A 359 -11.56 26.75 4.76
N ILE A 360 -12.30 26.24 3.77
CA ILE A 360 -13.73 25.98 3.91
C ILE A 360 -13.87 24.92 5.00
N ARG A 361 -14.45 25.29 6.15
CA ARG A 361 -14.68 24.37 7.28
C ARG A 361 -15.92 23.55 7.01
N CYS A 362 -15.74 22.35 6.47
CA CYS A 362 -16.83 21.47 6.09
C CYS A 362 -16.36 20.02 6.01
N PHE A 363 -17.22 19.08 6.43
CA PHE A 363 -17.00 17.66 6.20
C PHE A 363 -17.49 17.31 4.79
N ILE A 364 -16.58 17.30 3.81
CA ILE A 364 -16.87 17.04 2.40
C ILE A 364 -15.93 15.98 1.85
N LYS A 365 -16.47 15.10 0.99
CA LYS A 365 -15.69 14.09 0.28
C LYS A 365 -14.61 14.74 -0.58
N PRO A 366 -13.35 14.25 -0.53
CA PRO A 366 -12.32 14.70 -1.44
C PRO A 366 -12.78 14.59 -2.91
N THR A 367 -12.45 15.60 -3.72
CA THR A 367 -12.89 15.68 -5.12
C THR A 367 -12.37 14.55 -5.99
N GLU A 368 -11.22 13.98 -5.62
CA GLU A 368 -10.56 12.89 -6.33
C GLU A 368 -10.07 11.83 -5.33
N SER A 369 -9.94 10.58 -5.79
CA SER A 369 -9.33 9.53 -4.98
C SER A 369 -7.84 9.81 -4.73
N LEU A 370 -7.29 9.19 -3.70
CA LEU A 370 -5.87 9.28 -3.38
C LEU A 370 -5.01 8.81 -4.56
N GLU A 371 -5.32 7.67 -5.16
CA GLU A 371 -4.55 7.11 -6.29
C GLU A 371 -4.43 8.10 -7.46
N ARG A 372 -5.57 8.70 -7.86
CA ARG A 372 -5.61 9.70 -8.93
C ARG A 372 -4.80 10.95 -8.57
N SER A 373 -4.87 11.39 -7.31
CA SER A 373 -4.08 12.53 -6.82
C SER A 373 -2.58 12.25 -6.89
N LEU A 374 -2.15 11.03 -6.54
CA LEU A 374 -0.74 10.61 -6.61
C LEU A 374 -0.25 10.55 -8.06
N GLU A 375 -1.05 10.03 -8.99
CA GLU A 375 -0.71 9.99 -10.41
C GLU A 375 -0.56 11.40 -11.02
N MET A 376 -1.47 12.32 -10.69
CA MET A 376 -1.38 13.71 -11.16
C MET A 376 -0.12 14.40 -10.65
N ASN A 377 0.29 14.12 -9.41
CA ASN A 377 1.51 14.69 -8.84
C ASN A 377 2.79 14.12 -9.48
N LYS A 378 2.79 12.85 -9.94
CA LYS A 378 3.88 12.29 -10.75
C LYS A 378 4.06 13.03 -12.09
N HIS A 379 2.97 13.43 -12.75
CA HIS A 379 3.03 14.11 -14.06
C HIS A 379 3.45 15.58 -13.96
N LYS A 380 3.10 16.27 -12.86
CA LYS A 380 3.53 17.66 -12.62
C LYS A 380 5.05 17.78 -12.43
N GLY A 381 5.71 16.75 -11.89
CA GLY A 381 7.17 16.71 -11.71
C GLY A 381 7.97 16.54 -13.03
N LYS A 382 7.39 15.89 -14.04
CA LYS A 382 8.07 15.64 -15.33
C LYS A 382 8.19 16.87 -16.25
N ARG A 383 7.54 17.99 -15.92
CA ARG A 383 7.57 19.22 -16.76
C ARG A 383 8.88 20.03 -16.67
N ARG A 384 9.82 19.65 -15.81
CA ARG A 384 11.18 20.25 -15.75
C ARG A 384 12.27 19.24 -16.08
N VAL A 385 12.29 18.74 -17.31
CA VAL A 385 13.53 18.19 -17.88
C VAL A 385 14.23 19.34 -18.60
N GLN A 386 15.12 20.02 -17.88
CA GLN A 386 16.08 20.93 -18.47
C GLN A 386 16.94 20.10 -19.44
N LYS A 387 16.87 20.41 -20.75
CA LYS A 387 17.73 19.77 -21.77
C LYS A 387 19.17 19.86 -21.28
N ARG A 388 19.81 18.71 -21.03
CA ARG A 388 21.26 18.64 -20.81
C ARG A 388 21.96 19.29 -22.01
N PRO A 389 23.01 20.10 -21.82
CA PRO A 389 23.82 20.58 -22.93
C PRO A 389 24.43 19.36 -23.63
N ASN A 390 24.08 19.16 -24.90
CA ASN A 390 24.64 18.10 -25.71
C ASN A 390 26.03 18.57 -26.19
N TYR A 391 27.11 18.10 -25.56
CA TYR A 391 28.43 18.19 -26.16
C TYR A 391 28.49 17.16 -27.30
N LYS A 392 28.05 17.58 -28.48
CA LYS A 392 28.39 16.88 -29.73
C LYS A 392 29.85 17.18 -30.04
N ASN A 393 30.62 16.11 -30.19
CA ASN A 393 31.96 16.15 -30.78
C ASN A 393 31.87 16.82 -32.16
N VAL A 394 32.80 17.74 -32.38
CA VAL A 394 33.03 18.43 -33.65
C VAL A 394 33.71 17.44 -34.59
N GLY A 395 33.12 17.24 -35.77
CA GLY A 395 33.74 16.49 -36.86
C GLY A 395 32.79 15.47 -37.45
N GLU A 396 31.93 15.92 -38.35
CA GLU A 396 31.65 15.30 -39.65
C GLU A 396 30.59 16.18 -40.35
N GLU A 397 30.98 16.70 -41.51
CA GLU A 397 30.16 17.48 -42.44
C GLU A 397 29.21 16.57 -43.22
N GLU A 398 28.33 17.20 -44.01
CA GLU A 398 27.42 16.65 -45.05
C GLU A 398 26.08 16.07 -44.51
N ASP A 399 24.90 16.38 -45.04
CA ASP A 399 24.46 17.28 -46.11
C ASP A 399 22.98 17.63 -45.86
N GLU A 400 22.57 18.84 -46.25
CA GLU A 400 21.17 19.28 -46.27
C GLU A 400 20.41 18.64 -47.44
N GLU A 401 19.24 18.05 -47.19
CA GLU A 401 18.18 18.05 -48.21
C GLU A 401 16.79 18.25 -47.61
N LYS A 402 16.07 19.16 -48.26
CA LYS A 402 14.77 19.76 -47.94
C LYS A 402 13.61 18.88 -48.41
N GLY A 403 12.43 19.11 -47.82
CA GLY A 403 11.12 18.82 -48.43
C GLY A 403 10.06 18.56 -47.37
N ALA A 404 9.34 19.59 -46.89
CA ALA A 404 8.12 20.16 -47.46
C ALA A 404 6.85 19.36 -47.11
N ALA A 405 5.87 20.11 -46.61
CA ALA A 405 4.57 19.69 -46.10
C ALA A 405 3.53 19.54 -47.24
N GLU A 406 2.27 19.31 -46.82
CA GLU A 406 1.01 19.27 -47.60
C GLU A 406 0.63 17.84 -48.03
N ASP A 407 -0.61 17.33 -47.88
CA ASP A 407 -1.90 18.02 -47.92
C ASP A 407 -3.05 17.23 -47.24
N ALA A 408 -4.18 17.92 -47.08
CA ALA A 408 -5.38 17.56 -46.34
C ALA A 408 -6.49 16.87 -47.18
N GLN A 409 -7.43 16.20 -46.45
CA GLN A 409 -8.90 16.17 -46.62
C GLN A 409 -9.54 15.71 -47.96
N GLU A 410 -10.44 14.71 -47.95
CA GLU A 410 -11.92 14.78 -48.15
C GLU A 410 -12.33 13.37 -48.68
N ASP A 411 -13.52 12.77 -48.59
CA ASP A 411 -14.86 13.20 -48.19
C ASP A 411 -15.76 11.96 -47.91
N ALA A 412 -16.97 12.23 -47.40
CA ALA A 412 -18.01 11.27 -47.04
C ALA A 412 -19.08 11.02 -48.15
N GLU A 413 -20.11 10.22 -47.77
CA GLU A 413 -21.41 9.94 -48.44
C GLU A 413 -21.44 8.74 -49.42
N LYS A 414 -22.48 7.90 -49.54
CA LYS A 414 -23.90 7.81 -49.12
C LYS A 414 -24.33 6.35 -49.41
N ALA A 415 -25.03 5.58 -48.56
CA ALA A 415 -26.47 5.58 -48.22
C ALA A 415 -27.25 4.35 -48.74
N LYS A 416 -28.10 3.82 -47.81
CA LYS A 416 -29.38 3.10 -47.98
C LYS A 416 -29.35 1.76 -48.74
N GLY A 417 -29.85 0.63 -48.23
CA GLY A 417 -30.96 0.37 -47.31
C GLY A 417 -32.02 -0.45 -48.06
N THR A 418 -32.63 -1.48 -47.44
CA THR A 418 -34.07 -1.89 -47.56
C THR A 418 -34.34 -3.14 -46.69
N GLU A 419 -35.31 -2.99 -45.77
CA GLU A 419 -36.41 -3.87 -45.28
C GLU A 419 -36.35 -5.40 -45.49
N GLY A 420 -36.93 -6.28 -44.68
CA GLY A 420 -37.92 -6.29 -43.59
C GLY A 420 -38.26 -7.79 -43.34
N GLY A 421 -38.44 -8.31 -42.13
CA GLY A 421 -39.71 -8.33 -41.42
C GLY A 421 -40.15 -9.77 -41.02
N SER A 422 -40.55 -9.90 -39.75
CA SER A 422 -41.66 -10.75 -39.23
C SER A 422 -41.44 -12.18 -38.67
N ARG A 423 -41.77 -12.28 -37.36
CA ARG A 423 -42.66 -13.24 -36.65
C ARG A 423 -42.18 -14.62 -36.14
N GLY A 424 -42.53 -14.88 -34.88
CA GLY A 424 -42.84 -16.20 -34.28
C GLY A 424 -42.12 -16.44 -32.93
N ALA A 425 -42.65 -16.06 -31.76
CA ALA A 425 -43.63 -16.76 -30.90
C ALA A 425 -43.01 -17.79 -29.90
N LYS A 426 -43.17 -17.49 -28.58
CA LYS A 426 -43.49 -18.33 -27.39
C LYS A 426 -42.80 -19.72 -27.24
N THR A 427 -42.27 -20.17 -26.09
CA THR A 427 -42.92 -20.40 -24.77
C THR A 427 -41.88 -20.79 -23.69
N SER A 428 -42.09 -20.26 -22.47
CA SER A 428 -41.98 -20.85 -21.11
C SER A 428 -41.48 -22.28 -20.87
N GLY A 429 -40.76 -22.47 -19.75
CA GLY A 429 -40.61 -23.75 -19.05
C GLY A 429 -39.70 -23.64 -17.81
N GLU A 430 -40.32 -23.48 -16.64
CA GLU A 430 -39.70 -23.67 -15.32
C GLU A 430 -39.35 -25.16 -15.09
N ASN A 431 -38.30 -25.44 -14.31
CA ASN A 431 -38.32 -26.57 -13.37
C ASN A 431 -37.20 -26.44 -12.33
N GLU A 432 -37.62 -26.44 -11.06
CA GLU A 432 -36.81 -26.69 -9.87
C GLU A 432 -36.34 -28.16 -9.83
N GLY A 433 -35.26 -28.42 -9.10
CA GLY A 433 -34.78 -29.77 -8.82
C GLY A 433 -33.62 -29.77 -7.83
N GLU A 434 -33.85 -30.43 -6.70
CA GLU A 434 -33.09 -30.46 -5.45
C GLU A 434 -31.67 -31.06 -5.50
N SER A 435 -30.93 -30.74 -4.43
CA SER A 435 -29.58 -31.17 -4.02
C SER A 435 -29.37 -32.70 -3.93
N PRO A 436 -28.11 -33.19 -3.88
CA PRO A 436 -27.60 -33.63 -2.56
C PRO A 436 -26.10 -33.39 -2.31
N ALA A 437 -25.75 -33.53 -1.03
CA ALA A 437 -24.49 -33.23 -0.38
C ALA A 437 -23.37 -34.30 -0.51
N ALA A 438 -22.15 -33.85 -0.18
CA ALA A 438 -20.99 -34.56 0.42
C ALA A 438 -20.10 -35.44 -0.51
N PRO A 439 -18.77 -35.60 -0.25
CA PRO A 439 -18.18 -35.63 1.09
C PRO A 439 -16.85 -34.90 1.35
N LEU A 440 -16.66 -34.71 2.66
CA LEU A 440 -15.42 -34.41 3.38
C LEU A 440 -14.21 -35.20 2.87
N CYS A 441 -13.08 -34.50 2.68
CA CYS A 441 -11.76 -35.13 2.63
C CYS A 441 -10.94 -34.73 3.86
N ALA A 442 -10.37 -35.77 4.47
CA ALA A 442 -9.75 -35.80 5.77
C ALA A 442 -8.46 -34.98 5.88
N ALA A 443 -8.32 -34.31 7.02
CA ALA A 443 -7.08 -33.73 7.50
C ALA A 443 -6.01 -34.82 7.74
N ARG A 444 -4.78 -34.55 7.30
CA ARG A 444 -3.56 -35.11 7.89
C ARG A 444 -2.55 -33.98 8.16
N PRO A 445 -1.69 -34.14 9.18
CA PRO A 445 -1.16 -33.03 9.97
C PRO A 445 0.25 -32.64 9.55
N GLY A 446 0.56 -31.34 9.60
CA GLY A 446 1.93 -30.87 9.56
C GLY A 446 2.09 -29.53 8.84
N CYS A 447 1.89 -28.43 9.59
CA CYS A 447 2.61 -27.15 9.49
C CYS A 447 1.86 -26.12 10.36
N ARG A 448 2.07 -26.19 11.67
CA ARG A 448 1.76 -25.08 12.58
C ARG A 448 2.93 -24.11 12.53
N TRP A 449 2.82 -23.01 11.79
CA TRP A 449 3.64 -21.81 11.98
C TRP A 449 2.86 -20.58 11.50
N LEU A 450 1.93 -20.13 12.33
CA LEU A 450 1.43 -18.75 12.36
C LEU A 450 1.10 -18.49 13.83
N GLY A 451 2.03 -17.84 14.52
CA GLY A 451 1.94 -17.58 15.95
C GLY A 451 2.69 -16.31 16.32
N ALA A 452 1.91 -15.34 16.77
CA ALA A 452 2.28 -14.30 17.73
C ALA A 452 3.22 -13.16 17.24
N LEU A 453 2.59 -12.08 16.76
CA LEU A 453 3.02 -10.72 17.08
C LEU A 453 1.80 -9.94 17.57
N CYS A 454 1.41 -10.21 18.81
CA CYS A 454 0.57 -9.31 19.60
C CYS A 454 1.48 -8.58 20.58
N TYR A 455 1.42 -7.24 20.51
CA TYR A 455 1.61 -6.27 21.58
C TYR A 455 2.72 -6.51 22.62
N SER A 456 3.73 -5.64 22.56
CA SER A 456 4.49 -5.22 23.74
C SER A 456 4.81 -3.74 23.58
N ALA A 457 4.01 -2.90 24.23
CA ALA A 457 4.42 -1.57 24.70
C ALA A 457 4.33 -1.61 26.24
N PRO A 458 5.23 -0.92 26.96
CA PRO A 458 5.33 -1.00 28.42
C PRO A 458 4.08 -0.52 29.17
#